data_AF-A0A858ATG0-F1
#
_entry.id   AF-A0A858ATG0-F1
#
_cell.length_a   1.000
_cell.length_b   1.000
_cell.length_c   1.000
_cell.angle_alpha   90.00
_cell.angle_beta   90.00
_cell.angle_gamma   90.00
#
_symmetry.space_group_name_H-M   'P 1'
#
loop_
_entity.id
_entity.type
_entity.pdbx_description
1 polymer ?
#
loop_
_entity_poly.entity_id
_entity_poly.type
_entity_poly.pdbx_seq_one_letter_code
_entity_poly.pdbx_strand_id
1 'polypeptide(L)'
;MKKEVRTLYIILFCILLSLVLLSLIKKQQVFSGSVLFQEYIDDNGNINVDLYLLSGKSLNISLIDYIILETNQGNMLVDSSKLEYSNSLIRINISNIGSIKYPTNNVLIYAQKISLLSYLLSNIF
;
A
#
# COMPACT_ATOMS: atom_id res chain seq x y z
N MET A 1 -49.04 9.23 12.66
CA MET A 1 -48.07 9.11 13.76
C MET A 1 -47.51 7.70 13.99
N LYS A 2 -48.27 6.67 14.44
CA LYS A 2 -47.67 5.34 14.76
C LYS A 2 -46.97 4.64 13.56
N LYS A 3 -47.51 4.80 12.35
CA LYS A 3 -46.90 4.23 11.12
C LYS A 3 -45.61 4.93 10.72
N GLU A 4 -45.58 6.27 10.74
CA GLU A 4 -44.37 7.05 10.40
C GLU A 4 -43.23 6.76 11.38
N VAL A 5 -43.53 6.71 12.68
CA VAL A 5 -42.54 6.37 13.71
C VAL A 5 -41.98 4.96 13.48
N ARG A 6 -42.83 3.97 13.16
CA ARG A 6 -42.39 2.61 12.82
C ARG A 6 -41.50 2.60 11.56
N THR A 7 -41.86 3.35 10.52
CA THR A 7 -41.03 3.47 9.32
C THR A 7 -39.66 4.05 9.64
N LEU A 8 -39.61 5.08 10.50
CA LEU A 8 -38.37 5.74 10.90
C LEU A 8 -37.45 4.76 11.66
N TYR A 9 -37.98 3.95 12.57
CA TYR A 9 -37.21 2.91 13.26
C TYR A 9 -36.67 1.83 12.31
N ILE A 10 -37.46 1.41 11.32
CA ILE A 10 -37.01 0.43 10.32
C ILE A 10 -35.85 1.00 9.50
N ILE A 11 -35.96 2.26 9.05
CA ILE A 11 -34.90 2.93 8.30
C ILE A 11 -33.62 3.03 9.15
N LEU A 12 -33.75 3.46 10.41
CA LEU A 12 -32.61 3.58 11.33
C LEU A 12 -31.93 2.22 11.55
N PHE A 13 -32.71 1.16 11.73
CA PHE A 13 -32.20 -0.20 11.86
C PHE A 13 -31.47 -0.66 10.59
N CYS A 14 -32.02 -0.40 9.40
CA CYS A 14 -31.36 -0.72 8.14
C CYS A 14 -30.03 0.02 7.98
N ILE A 15 -29.94 1.29 8.39
CA ILE A 15 -28.70 2.07 8.37
C ILE A 15 -27.67 1.48 9.35
N LEU A 16 -28.09 1.16 10.58
CA LEU A 16 -27.20 0.54 11.56
C LEU A 16 -26.68 -0.82 11.09
N LEU A 17 -27.56 -1.64 10.52
CA LEU A 17 -27.19 -2.96 10.00
C LEU A 17 -26.20 -2.84 8.84
N SER A 18 -26.39 -1.89 7.94
CA SER A 18 -25.47 -1.68 6.81
C SER A 18 -24.09 -1.21 7.30
N LEU A 19 -24.03 -0.30 8.29
CA LEU A 19 -22.77 0.13 8.89
C LEU A 19 -22.01 -1.03 9.55
N VAL A 20 -22.72 -1.90 10.27
CA VAL A 20 -22.12 -3.10 10.88
C VAL A 20 -21.56 -4.03 9.80
N LEU A 21 -22.31 -4.31 8.75
CA LEU A 21 -21.85 -5.16 7.64
C LEU A 21 -20.61 -4.57 6.95
N LEU A 22 -20.60 -3.25 6.69
CA LEU A 22 -19.45 -2.56 6.10
C LEU A 22 -18.21 -2.58 7.00
N SER A 23 -18.39 -2.61 8.32
CA SER A 23 -17.29 -2.74 9.27
C SER A 23 -16.69 -4.15 9.31
N LEU A 24 -17.47 -5.18 9.01
CA LEU A 24 -17.03 -6.59 9.06
C LEU A 24 -16.29 -7.01 7.79
N ILE A 25 -16.69 -6.48 6.62
CA ILE A 25 -16.06 -6.81 5.35
C ILE A 25 -14.70 -6.11 5.27
N LYS A 26 -13.63 -6.90 5.06
CA LYS A 26 -12.28 -6.37 4.91
C LYS A 26 -11.87 -6.30 3.44
N LYS A 27 -11.22 -5.21 3.03
CA LYS A 27 -10.69 -4.97 1.69
C LYS A 27 -9.20 -4.62 1.76
N GLN A 28 -8.40 -5.20 0.86
CA GLN A 28 -6.98 -4.88 0.73
C GLN A 28 -6.80 -3.42 0.25
N GLN A 29 -5.88 -2.68 0.86
CA GLN A 29 -5.48 -1.38 0.36
C GLN A 29 -4.39 -1.55 -0.69
N VAL A 30 -4.53 -0.86 -1.81
CA VAL A 30 -3.53 -0.84 -2.88
C VAL A 30 -3.17 0.60 -3.16
N PHE A 31 -1.88 0.91 -3.13
CA PHE A 31 -1.34 2.22 -3.45
C PHE A 31 -0.43 2.10 -4.68
N SER A 32 -0.41 3.15 -5.49
CA SER A 32 0.63 3.33 -6.49
C SER A 32 1.81 4.09 -5.89
N GLY A 33 2.99 3.75 -6.34
CA GLY A 33 4.23 4.42 -6.00
C GLY A 33 5.24 4.29 -7.14
N SER A 34 6.45 4.75 -6.87
CA SER A 34 7.59 4.59 -7.77
C SER A 34 8.82 4.15 -7.00
N VAL A 35 9.85 3.71 -7.73
CA VAL A 35 11.18 3.43 -7.15
C VAL A 35 12.14 4.55 -7.50
N LEU A 36 12.92 4.98 -6.52
CA LEU A 36 14.11 5.80 -6.69
C LEU A 36 15.35 4.91 -6.63
N PHE A 37 16.23 5.09 -7.60
CA PHE A 37 17.54 4.45 -7.64
C PHE A 37 18.56 5.46 -7.12
N GLN A 38 19.33 5.07 -6.11
CA GLN A 38 20.41 5.90 -5.56
C GLN A 38 21.72 5.14 -5.72
N GLU A 39 22.58 5.65 -6.58
CA GLU A 39 23.93 5.13 -6.78
C GLU A 39 24.89 5.79 -5.79
N TYR A 40 25.78 5.00 -5.20
CA TYR A 40 26.85 5.48 -4.33
C TYR A 40 28.09 4.62 -4.50
N ILE A 41 29.24 5.20 -4.16
CA ILE A 41 30.52 4.51 -4.17
C ILE A 41 30.82 4.13 -2.73
N ASP A 42 31.05 2.84 -2.47
CA ASP A 42 31.47 2.39 -1.15
C ASP A 42 32.94 2.77 -0.86
N ASP A 43 33.37 2.57 0.39
CA ASP A 43 34.75 2.86 0.82
C ASP A 43 35.80 2.03 0.05
N ASN A 44 35.38 0.96 -0.62
CA ASN A 44 36.24 0.10 -1.45
C ASN A 44 36.26 0.52 -2.93
N GLY A 45 35.54 1.58 -3.30
CA GLY A 45 35.45 2.06 -4.68
C GLY A 45 34.44 1.33 -5.56
N ASN A 46 33.60 0.43 -5.01
CA ASN A 46 32.55 -0.24 -5.77
C ASN A 46 31.32 0.66 -5.91
N ILE A 47 30.74 0.66 -7.11
CA ILE A 47 29.46 1.33 -7.38
C ILE A 47 28.33 0.41 -6.90
N ASN A 48 27.63 0.82 -5.86
CA ASN A 48 26.45 0.16 -5.33
C ASN A 48 25.19 0.97 -5.68
N VAL A 49 24.06 0.27 -5.79
CA VAL A 49 22.76 0.88 -6.08
C VAL A 49 21.78 0.50 -4.98
N ASP A 50 21.17 1.50 -4.36
CA ASP A 50 20.06 1.31 -3.43
C ASP A 50 18.73 1.64 -4.10
N LEU A 51 17.69 0.91 -3.72
CA LEU A 51 16.33 1.10 -4.18
C LEU A 51 15.47 1.64 -3.06
N TYR A 52 14.79 2.75 -3.29
CA TYR A 52 13.89 3.38 -2.33
C TYR A 52 12.47 3.47 -2.90
N LEU A 53 11.49 3.11 -2.08
CA LEU A 53 10.08 3.21 -2.43
C LEU A 53 9.59 4.65 -2.17
N LEU A 54 9.04 5.27 -3.20
CA LEU A 54 8.39 6.56 -3.14
C LEU A 54 6.88 6.38 -3.31
N SER A 55 6.09 7.08 -2.49
CA SER A 55 4.64 7.13 -2.64
C SER A 55 4.13 8.52 -2.29
N GLY A 56 3.04 8.92 -2.94
CA GLY A 56 2.33 10.16 -2.60
C GLY A 56 1.56 10.09 -1.27
N LYS A 57 1.54 8.93 -0.60
CA LYS A 57 0.94 8.73 0.72
C LYS A 57 2.00 8.33 1.73
N SER A 58 1.80 8.74 2.98
CA SER A 58 2.62 8.25 4.10
C SER A 58 2.42 6.75 4.27
N LEU A 59 3.49 5.97 4.08
CA LEU A 59 3.48 4.52 4.19
C LEU A 59 4.21 4.07 5.46
N ASN A 60 3.60 3.12 6.15
CA ASN A 60 4.26 2.42 7.24
C ASN A 60 4.60 1.00 6.78
N ILE A 61 5.88 0.60 6.86
CA ILE A 61 6.34 -0.75 6.44
C ILE A 61 5.56 -1.84 7.17
N SER A 62 5.21 -1.63 8.44
CA SER A 62 4.45 -2.63 9.22
C SER A 62 3.04 -2.88 8.68
N LEU A 63 2.55 -2.00 7.81
CA LEU A 63 1.24 -2.10 7.18
C LEU A 63 1.35 -2.59 5.73
N ILE A 64 2.54 -2.78 5.19
CA ILE A 64 2.75 -3.32 3.84
C ILE A 64 2.86 -4.84 3.96
N ASP A 65 2.05 -5.56 3.18
CA ASP A 65 2.14 -7.01 3.08
C ASP A 65 3.22 -7.38 2.04
N TYR A 66 3.11 -6.80 0.84
CA TYR A 66 4.06 -6.97 -0.25
C TYR A 66 3.97 -5.82 -1.26
N ILE A 67 4.98 -5.70 -2.12
CA ILE A 67 4.99 -4.80 -3.27
C ILE A 67 5.20 -5.58 -4.57
N ILE A 68 4.68 -5.06 -5.67
CA ILE A 68 4.92 -5.58 -7.02
C ILE A 68 5.74 -4.55 -7.78
N LEU A 69 6.95 -4.95 -8.16
CA LEU A 69 7.89 -4.16 -8.96
C LEU A 69 7.81 -4.57 -10.42
N GLU A 70 7.81 -3.59 -11.33
CA GLU A 70 7.98 -3.86 -12.75
C GLU A 70 9.48 -4.09 -13.07
N THR A 71 9.75 -5.16 -13.81
CA THR A 71 11.09 -5.56 -14.27
C THR A 71 11.08 -5.68 -15.79
N ASN A 72 12.25 -5.73 -16.41
CA ASN A 72 12.36 -5.96 -17.86
C ASN A 72 11.81 -7.34 -18.30
N GLN A 73 11.58 -8.26 -17.35
CA GLN A 73 11.10 -9.62 -17.58
C GLN A 73 9.65 -9.84 -17.12
N GLY A 74 8.95 -8.79 -16.67
CA GLY A 74 7.60 -8.88 -16.10
C GLY A 74 7.53 -8.30 -14.70
N ASN A 75 6.77 -8.91 -13.80
CA ASN A 75 6.54 -8.39 -12.44
C ASN A 75 7.27 -9.24 -11.40
N MET A 76 7.94 -8.58 -10.46
CA MET A 76 8.56 -9.21 -9.30
C MET A 76 7.77 -8.87 -8.03
N LEU A 77 7.38 -9.90 -7.28
CA LEU A 77 6.79 -9.73 -5.96
C LEU A 77 7.92 -9.62 -4.91
N VAL A 78 7.84 -8.58 -4.08
CA VAL A 78 8.77 -8.35 -2.98
C VAL A 78 7.97 -8.27 -1.68
N ASP A 79 8.19 -9.25 -0.81
CA ASP A 79 7.55 -9.31 0.49
C ASP A 79 8.05 -8.24 1.45
N SER A 80 7.25 -7.92 2.46
CA SER A 80 7.58 -6.94 3.50
C SER A 80 8.87 -7.25 4.27
N SER A 81 9.30 -8.51 4.33
CA SER A 81 10.57 -8.93 4.94
C SER A 81 11.81 -8.38 4.24
N LYS A 82 11.66 -7.91 3.00
CA LYS A 82 12.71 -7.28 2.20
C LYS A 82 12.60 -5.75 2.20
N LEU A 83 11.74 -5.18 3.04
CA LEU A 83 11.56 -3.74 3.18
C LEU A 83 12.18 -3.28 4.50
N GLU A 84 13.03 -2.26 4.43
CA GLU A 84 13.74 -1.74 5.60
C GLU A 84 13.65 -0.22 5.64
N TYR A 85 13.61 0.37 6.84
CA TYR A 85 13.73 1.81 6.97
C TYR A 85 15.22 2.20 6.88
N SER A 86 15.54 3.07 5.94
CA SER A 86 16.86 3.68 5.80
C SER A 86 16.70 5.16 5.47
N ASN A 87 17.32 6.05 6.24
CA ASN A 87 17.27 7.51 6.04
C ASN A 87 15.85 8.07 5.90
N SER A 88 14.92 7.61 6.75
CA SER A 88 13.50 7.98 6.72
C SER A 88 12.73 7.57 5.46
N LEU A 89 13.35 6.78 4.58
CA LEU A 89 12.74 6.19 3.39
C LEU A 89 12.62 4.67 3.56
N ILE A 90 11.74 4.06 2.76
CA ILE A 90 11.60 2.61 2.71
C ILE A 90 12.56 2.08 1.65
N ARG A 91 13.64 1.43 2.06
CA ARG A 91 14.59 0.75 1.20
C ARG A 91 14.08 -0.64 0.83
N ILE A 92 14.26 -1.03 -0.42
CA ILE A 92 13.91 -2.34 -0.97
C ILE A 92 15.19 -3.16 -1.10
N ASN A 93 15.35 -4.17 -0.26
CA ASN A 93 16.52 -5.02 -0.21
C ASN A 93 16.33 -6.26 -1.10
N ILE A 94 16.80 -6.18 -2.35
CA ILE A 94 16.79 -7.30 -3.30
C ILE A 94 18.17 -7.52 -3.92
N SER A 95 18.47 -8.78 -4.24
CA SER A 95 19.78 -9.18 -4.79
C SER A 95 19.99 -8.84 -6.26
N ASN A 96 18.92 -8.65 -7.05
CA ASN A 96 19.01 -8.47 -8.51
C ASN A 96 18.40 -7.16 -9.00
N ILE A 97 19.04 -6.04 -8.63
CA ILE A 97 18.60 -4.69 -8.97
C ILE A 97 18.64 -4.42 -10.49
N GLY A 98 19.60 -5.01 -11.21
CA GLY A 98 19.80 -4.78 -12.65
C GLY A 98 18.66 -5.29 -13.55
N SER A 99 17.74 -6.09 -13.01
CA SER A 99 16.55 -6.56 -13.72
C SER A 99 15.37 -5.58 -13.66
N ILE A 100 15.43 -4.58 -12.78
CA ILE A 100 14.36 -3.61 -12.60
C ILE A 100 14.29 -2.64 -13.78
N LYS A 101 13.08 -2.32 -14.23
CA LYS A 101 12.83 -1.34 -15.29
C LYS A 101 13.26 0.06 -14.82
N TYR A 102 14.18 0.70 -15.54
CA TYR A 102 14.72 2.04 -15.26
C TYR A 102 14.50 2.95 -16.50
N PRO A 103 14.24 4.26 -16.37
CA PRO A 103 14.20 5.09 -15.16
C PRO A 103 12.85 5.15 -14.45
N THR A 104 11.78 4.74 -15.12
CA THR A 104 10.41 4.76 -14.57
C THR A 104 10.01 3.35 -14.15
N ASN A 105 9.88 3.13 -12.84
CA ASN A 105 9.27 1.92 -12.31
C ASN A 105 8.04 2.26 -11.49
N ASN A 106 6.87 1.85 -11.97
CA ASN A 106 5.64 1.95 -11.22
C ASN A 106 5.55 0.76 -10.26
N VAL A 107 5.31 1.06 -8.99
CA VAL A 107 5.16 0.04 -7.94
C VAL A 107 3.73 0.00 -7.49
N LEU A 108 3.18 -1.21 -7.38
CA LEU A 108 1.94 -1.43 -6.67
C LEU A 108 2.25 -1.93 -5.27
N ILE A 109 1.73 -1.22 -4.27
CA ILE A 109 2.01 -1.44 -2.85
C ILE A 109 0.74 -2.01 -2.25
N TYR A 110 0.79 -3.27 -1.82
CA TYR A 110 -0.33 -3.96 -1.21
C TYR A 110 -0.18 -3.88 0.30
N ALA A 111 -1.03 -3.07 0.91
CA ALA A 111 -1.06 -2.82 2.35
C ALA A 111 -2.25 -3.52 3.00
N GLN A 112 -2.14 -3.72 4.32
CA GLN A 112 -3.06 -4.50 5.14
C GLN A 112 -4.54 -4.28 4.82
N LYS A 113 -5.33 -5.32 5.06
CA LYS A 113 -6.77 -5.25 4.87
C LYS A 113 -7.43 -4.35 5.91
N ILE A 114 -8.13 -3.32 5.46
CA ILE A 114 -8.96 -2.44 6.31
C ILE A 114 -10.43 -2.77 6.14
N SER A 115 -11.28 -2.31 7.07
CA SER A 115 -12.73 -2.44 6.89
C SER A 115 -13.18 -1.66 5.65
N LEU A 116 -14.21 -2.16 4.97
CA LEU A 116 -14.78 -1.51 3.79
C LEU A 116 -15.34 -0.14 4.17
N LEU A 117 -15.89 0.01 5.37
CA LEU A 117 -16.31 1.30 5.92
C LEU A 117 -15.13 2.29 5.98
N SER A 118 -14.01 1.91 6.60
CA SER A 118 -12.80 2.73 6.67
C SER A 118 -12.26 3.07 5.29
N TYR A 119 -12.30 2.10 4.36
CA TYR A 119 -11.86 2.29 2.98
C TYR A 119 -12.70 3.36 2.27
N LEU A 120 -14.03 3.28 2.37
CA LEU A 120 -14.94 4.25 1.78
C LEU A 120 -14.74 5.64 2.38
N LEU A 121 -14.63 5.75 3.71
CA LEU A 121 -14.36 7.02 4.39
C LEU A 121 -13.01 7.64 3.94
N SER A 122 -11.96 6.83 3.81
CA SER A 122 -10.62 7.30 3.37
C SER A 122 -10.51 7.74 1.91
N ASN A 123 -11.55 7.52 1.11
CA ASN A 123 -11.61 8.01 -0.28
C ASN A 123 -12.56 9.20 -0.44
N ILE A 124 -13.36 9.52 0.60
CA ILE A 124 -14.27 10.68 0.59
C ILE A 124 -13.53 11.94 1.06
N PHE A 125 -12.55 11.80 1.94
CA PHE A 125 -11.69 12.86 2.47
C PHE A 125 -10.26 12.72 1.94
#